data_AF-A0A7S3VZY4-F1
#
_entry.id   AF-A0A7S3VZY4-F1
#
_cell.length_a   1.000
_cell.length_b   1.000
_cell.length_c   1.000
_cell.angle_alpha   90.00
_cell.angle_beta   90.00
_cell.angle_gamma   90.00
#
_symmetry.space_group_name_H-M   'P 1'
#
loop_
_entity.id
_entity.type
_entity.pdbx_description
1 polymer ?
#
loop_
_entity_poly.entity_id
_entity_poly.type
_entity_poly.pdbx_seq_one_letter_code
_entity_poly.pdbx_strand_id
1 'polypeptide(L)'
;MARAQEMFERQDVSGSSSDEESLLRQEAPQGASRRVTVASVGLFCLAAACFAAVAIASQAPPSQLKSAAAPAAEPLTVRSLLEGHELAELYTNNVMAVSNGMLSPDSRDQVRATVGRKLANISGSIKEQDPEAYAQMGLLQLNEVQKQSVFNMIKKYSDSRMIA
;
A
#
# COMPACT_ATOMS: atom_id res chain seq x y z
N MET A 1 -54.69 19.99 35.56
CA MET A 1 -53.65 21.01 35.78
C MET A 1 -52.41 20.59 35.02
N ALA A 2 -52.41 20.88 33.73
CA ALA A 2 -51.36 20.59 32.76
C ALA A 2 -50.96 21.94 32.15
N ARG A 3 -49.72 22.39 32.40
CA ARG A 3 -49.00 23.52 31.77
C ARG A 3 -47.99 24.08 32.76
N ALA A 4 -46.78 23.55 32.73
CA ALA A 4 -45.56 24.26 33.08
C ALA A 4 -44.38 23.39 32.65
N GLN A 5 -43.37 23.99 32.01
CA GLN A 5 -42.08 23.40 31.63
C GLN A 5 -41.93 22.81 30.21
N GLU A 6 -42.65 23.38 29.23
CA GLU A 6 -42.18 23.47 27.83
C GLU A 6 -41.28 24.71 27.66
N MET A 7 -40.14 24.76 28.36
CA MET A 7 -39.27 25.95 28.37
C MET A 7 -37.77 25.60 28.39
N PHE A 8 -37.39 24.55 27.66
CA PHE A 8 -36.00 24.37 27.23
C PHE A 8 -35.92 24.65 25.74
N GLU A 9 -36.02 25.96 25.46
CA GLU A 9 -35.73 26.62 24.21
C GLU A 9 -34.34 26.27 23.69
N ARG A 10 -34.29 25.93 22.40
CA ARG A 10 -33.44 26.59 21.39
C ARG A 10 -32.05 27.01 21.86
N GLN A 11 -31.09 26.12 21.68
CA GLN A 11 -29.74 26.53 21.30
C GLN A 11 -29.60 26.36 19.79
N ASP A 12 -30.15 27.34 19.06
CA ASP A 12 -29.76 27.67 17.70
C ASP A 12 -28.30 28.17 17.74
N VAL A 13 -27.34 27.29 17.42
CA VAL A 13 -25.98 27.71 17.07
C VAL A 13 -25.97 28.02 15.58
N SER A 14 -26.45 29.23 15.28
CA SER A 14 -26.33 29.89 13.98
C SER A 14 -25.36 31.07 14.12
N GLY A 15 -24.23 30.98 13.43
CA GLY A 15 -23.18 32.00 13.33
C GLY A 15 -21.83 31.30 13.13
N SER A 16 -21.03 31.52 12.09
CA SER A 16 -20.89 32.70 11.25
C SER A 16 -20.50 32.28 9.83
N SER A 17 -21.20 32.89 8.88
CA SER A 17 -20.74 33.10 7.51
C SER A 17 -19.50 34.01 7.51
N SER A 18 -18.75 33.89 6.42
CA SER A 18 -17.90 34.92 5.80
C SER A 18 -16.38 34.79 6.04
N ASP A 19 -15.69 34.77 4.89
CA ASP A 19 -14.34 35.31 4.68
C ASP A 19 -13.13 34.35 4.69
N GLU A 20 -13.12 33.37 3.77
CA GLU A 20 -11.86 32.86 3.20
C GLU A 20 -11.92 32.60 1.68
N GLU A 21 -12.75 33.39 0.98
CA GLU A 21 -12.73 33.55 -0.48
C GLU A 21 -11.63 34.57 -0.91
N SER A 22 -10.38 34.34 -0.51
CA SER A 22 -9.26 35.26 -0.79
C SER A 22 -7.93 34.58 -1.11
N LEU A 23 -7.98 33.47 -1.86
CA LEU A 23 -6.80 32.88 -2.50
C LEU A 23 -6.96 32.64 -4.01
N LEU A 24 -7.86 33.39 -4.66
CA LEU A 24 -7.88 33.59 -6.11
C LEU A 24 -7.33 34.97 -6.50
N ARG A 25 -6.20 35.37 -5.91
CA ARG A 25 -5.44 36.52 -6.39
C ARG A 25 -4.30 36.04 -7.27
N GLN A 26 -4.68 35.80 -8.51
CA GLN A 26 -3.82 35.68 -9.67
C GLN A 26 -3.07 37.01 -9.87
N GLU A 27 -1.78 37.03 -9.53
CA GLU A 27 -0.82 37.99 -10.08
C GLU A 27 0.24 37.24 -10.90
N ALA A 28 0.19 37.44 -12.21
CA ALA A 28 1.34 37.45 -13.10
C ALA A 28 1.59 38.93 -13.45
N PRO A 29 2.83 39.41 -13.71
CA PRO A 29 3.76 38.77 -14.62
C PRO A 29 5.27 38.85 -14.31
N GLN A 30 6.00 37.97 -15.01
CA GLN A 30 7.35 38.15 -15.58
C GLN A 30 8.49 38.66 -14.67
N GLY A 31 9.25 37.70 -14.15
CA GLY A 31 10.64 37.87 -13.75
C GLY A 31 11.45 36.66 -14.18
N ALA A 32 12.17 36.78 -15.30
CA ALA A 32 13.13 35.79 -15.74
C ALA A 32 14.27 35.69 -14.71
N SER A 33 14.35 34.56 -13.99
CA SER A 33 15.56 34.17 -13.30
C SER A 33 15.71 32.65 -13.34
N ARG A 34 16.70 32.20 -14.13
CA ARG A 34 17.20 30.82 -14.19
C ARG A 34 17.48 30.29 -12.79
N ARG A 35 16.77 29.24 -12.34
CA ARG A 35 17.22 28.36 -11.25
C ARG A 35 16.81 26.91 -11.52
N VAL A 36 17.76 26.21 -12.14
CA VAL A 36 18.14 24.80 -12.00
C VAL A 36 17.03 23.78 -11.71
N THR A 37 16.67 23.05 -12.76
CA THR A 37 15.98 21.77 -12.74
C THR A 37 16.83 20.73 -12.01
N VAL A 38 16.57 20.48 -10.73
CA VAL A 38 17.06 19.27 -10.04
C VAL A 38 15.98 18.20 -10.22
N ALA A 39 15.95 17.65 -11.43
CA ALA A 39 15.19 16.48 -11.77
C ALA A 39 15.91 15.23 -11.24
N SER A 40 15.11 14.25 -10.81
CA SER A 40 15.31 12.84 -11.16
C SER A 40 16.68 12.21 -10.85
N VAL A 41 16.95 11.91 -9.57
CA VAL A 41 18.03 10.96 -9.21
C VAL A 41 17.53 9.79 -8.34
N GLY A 42 16.37 9.91 -7.69
CA GLY A 42 15.87 8.87 -6.78
C GLY A 42 15.26 7.62 -7.44
N LEU A 43 14.70 7.75 -8.66
CA LEU A 43 13.90 6.68 -9.28
C LEU A 43 14.69 5.82 -10.29
N PHE A 44 15.95 6.14 -10.58
CA PHE A 44 16.75 5.42 -11.58
C PHE A 44 17.65 4.32 -10.98
N CYS A 45 17.89 4.32 -9.67
CA CYS A 45 18.79 3.35 -9.04
C CYS A 45 18.16 1.95 -8.85
N LEU A 46 16.83 1.81 -8.83
CA LEU A 46 16.20 0.50 -8.62
C LEU A 46 16.11 -0.33 -9.92
N ALA A 47 16.13 0.32 -11.09
CA ALA A 47 16.05 -0.35 -12.39
C ALA A 47 17.41 -0.91 -12.86
N ALA A 48 18.53 -0.25 -12.52
CA ALA A 48 19.86 -0.65 -12.97
C ALA A 48 20.38 -1.94 -12.30
N ALA A 49 19.94 -2.26 -11.08
CA ALA A 49 20.37 -3.47 -10.37
C ALA A 49 19.75 -4.77 -10.91
N CYS A 50 18.65 -4.70 -11.68
CA CYS A 50 17.95 -5.90 -12.16
C CYS A 50 18.48 -6.42 -13.51
N PHE A 51 19.14 -5.59 -14.32
CA PHE A 51 19.57 -6.00 -15.68
C PHE A 51 20.91 -6.74 -15.74
N ALA A 52 21.75 -6.67 -14.70
CA ALA A 52 23.07 -7.32 -14.71
C ALA A 52 23.04 -8.84 -14.43
N ALA A 53 21.89 -9.41 -14.02
CA ALA A 53 21.80 -10.81 -13.62
C ALA A 53 21.30 -11.77 -14.73
N VAL A 54 20.93 -11.28 -15.92
CA VAL A 54 20.22 -12.09 -16.93
C VAL A 54 21.14 -12.78 -17.96
N ALA A 55 22.46 -12.51 -17.96
CA ALA A 55 23.32 -12.92 -19.08
C ALA A 55 24.06 -14.28 -18.96
N ILE A 56 23.85 -15.10 -17.92
CA ILE A 56 24.65 -16.34 -17.72
C ILE A 56 23.81 -17.63 -17.55
N ALA A 57 22.52 -17.63 -17.92
CA ALA A 57 21.65 -18.81 -17.70
C ALA A 57 21.27 -19.58 -18.99
N SER A 58 22.02 -19.42 -20.09
CA SER A 58 21.80 -20.17 -21.33
C SER A 58 22.84 -21.27 -21.50
N GLN A 59 22.62 -22.41 -20.83
CA GLN A 59 23.11 -23.75 -21.23
C GLN A 59 22.54 -24.82 -20.27
N ALA A 60 21.35 -25.33 -20.57
CA ALA A 60 20.86 -26.60 -20.01
C ALA A 60 20.11 -27.39 -21.11
N PRO A 61 20.39 -28.70 -21.27
CA PRO A 61 19.80 -29.52 -22.33
C PRO A 61 18.33 -29.88 -22.06
N PRO A 62 17.52 -30.13 -23.11
CA PRO A 62 16.09 -30.40 -22.99
C PRO A 62 15.82 -31.84 -22.55
N SER A 63 15.82 -32.09 -21.24
CA SER A 63 15.24 -33.31 -20.66
C SER A 63 13.72 -33.20 -20.66
N GLN A 64 13.10 -33.64 -21.75
CA GLN A 64 11.65 -33.85 -21.82
C GLN A 64 11.26 -35.04 -20.93
N LEU A 65 10.84 -34.75 -19.70
CA LEU A 65 9.97 -35.65 -18.96
C LEU A 65 8.56 -35.08 -19.01
N LYS A 66 7.69 -35.85 -19.68
CA LYS A 66 6.24 -35.68 -19.76
C LYS A 66 5.66 -35.83 -18.34
N SER A 67 5.77 -34.76 -17.56
CA SER A 67 5.21 -34.66 -16.22
C SER A 67 3.70 -34.52 -16.33
N ALA A 68 2.98 -35.43 -15.68
CA ALA A 68 1.53 -35.36 -15.56
C ALA A 68 1.15 -33.95 -15.08
N ALA A 69 0.24 -33.30 -15.82
CA ALA A 69 -0.19 -31.94 -15.58
C ALA A 69 -0.85 -31.82 -14.20
N ALA A 70 -0.04 -31.56 -13.18
CA ALA A 70 -0.47 -30.93 -11.96
C ALA A 70 -1.17 -29.61 -12.35
N PRO A 71 -2.26 -29.22 -11.67
CA PRO A 71 -2.92 -27.94 -11.92
C PRO A 71 -1.83 -26.87 -11.87
N ALA A 72 -1.65 -26.14 -12.98
CA ALA A 72 -0.63 -25.12 -13.11
C ALA A 72 -0.81 -24.17 -11.93
N ALA A 73 0.12 -24.23 -10.97
CA ALA A 73 0.11 -23.35 -9.82
C ALA A 73 0.02 -21.92 -10.37
N GLU A 74 -1.00 -21.19 -9.93
CA GLU A 74 -1.25 -19.85 -10.43
C GLU A 74 0.03 -19.02 -10.24
N PRO A 75 0.54 -18.36 -11.29
CA PRO A 75 1.81 -17.67 -11.21
C PRO A 75 1.75 -16.63 -10.10
N LEU A 76 2.72 -16.70 -9.18
CA LEU A 76 2.82 -15.74 -8.09
C LEU A 76 3.22 -14.39 -8.69
N THR A 77 2.31 -13.42 -8.64
CA THR A 77 2.53 -12.07 -9.17
C THR A 77 2.57 -11.06 -8.04
N VAL A 78 3.09 -9.86 -8.32
CA VAL A 78 3.03 -8.75 -7.34
C VAL A 78 1.59 -8.43 -6.97
N ARG A 79 0.66 -8.48 -7.95
CA ARG A 79 -0.77 -8.30 -7.69
C ARG A 79 -1.32 -9.37 -6.74
N SER A 80 -1.07 -10.65 -7.02
CA SER A 80 -1.55 -11.73 -6.16
C SER A 80 -0.90 -11.71 -4.78
N LEU A 81 0.31 -11.15 -4.65
CA LEU A 81 0.96 -10.95 -3.36
C LEU A 81 0.26 -9.88 -2.52
N LEU A 82 -0.11 -8.73 -3.13
CA LEU A 82 -0.82 -7.66 -2.43
C LEU A 82 -2.25 -8.05 -2.04
N GLU A 83 -2.94 -8.77 -2.91
CA GLU A 83 -4.30 -9.25 -2.68
C GLU A 83 -4.34 -10.57 -1.88
N GLY A 84 -3.18 -11.16 -1.61
CA GLY A 84 -3.01 -12.45 -0.98
C GLY A 84 -3.21 -12.44 0.54
N HIS A 85 -3.77 -13.53 1.07
CA HIS A 85 -4.01 -13.70 2.50
C HIS A 85 -2.72 -13.73 3.33
N GLU A 86 -1.62 -14.25 2.78
CA GLU A 86 -0.33 -14.35 3.49
C GLU A 86 0.23 -12.99 3.89
N LEU A 87 0.10 -11.98 3.01
CA LEU A 87 0.55 -10.63 3.30
C LEU A 87 -0.31 -10.00 4.40
N ALA A 88 -1.63 -10.20 4.35
CA ALA A 88 -2.54 -9.71 5.39
C ALA A 88 -2.23 -10.34 6.76
N GLU A 89 -1.94 -11.64 6.81
CA GLU A 89 -1.52 -12.33 8.04
C GLU A 89 -0.20 -11.78 8.58
N LEU A 90 0.79 -11.51 7.70
CA LEU A 90 2.07 -10.92 8.09
C LEU A 90 1.89 -9.53 8.71
N TYR A 91 1.14 -8.64 8.05
CA TYR A 91 0.85 -7.31 8.60
C TYR A 91 0.04 -7.38 9.90
N THR A 92 -0.90 -8.30 10.01
CA THR A 92 -1.65 -8.54 11.25
C THR A 92 -0.70 -8.89 12.39
N ASN A 93 0.20 -9.85 12.16
CA ASN A 93 1.17 -10.26 13.17
C ASN A 93 2.10 -9.09 13.55
N ASN A 94 2.50 -8.27 12.59
CA ASN A 94 3.31 -7.08 12.86
C ASN A 94 2.56 -6.05 13.72
N VAL A 95 1.30 -5.76 13.42
CA VAL A 95 0.46 -4.83 14.21
C VAL A 95 0.27 -5.36 15.63
N MET A 96 -0.04 -6.65 15.77
CA MET A 96 -0.18 -7.28 17.09
C MET A 96 1.12 -7.19 17.89
N ALA A 97 2.28 -7.45 17.27
CA ALA A 97 3.58 -7.36 17.92
C ALA A 97 3.93 -5.92 18.37
N VAL A 98 3.72 -4.95 17.49
CA VAL A 98 3.98 -3.53 17.77
C VAL A 98 3.09 -2.98 18.88
N SER A 99 1.87 -3.50 19.02
CA SER A 99 0.93 -3.04 20.06
C SER A 99 1.41 -3.32 21.49
N ASN A 100 2.46 -4.13 21.69
CA ASN A 100 3.05 -4.45 23.00
C ASN A 100 2.02 -4.80 24.09
N GLY A 101 0.98 -5.57 23.72
CA GLY A 101 -0.08 -6.00 24.63
C GLY A 101 -1.26 -5.02 24.77
N MET A 102 -1.26 -3.88 24.09
CA MET A 102 -2.43 -2.98 24.03
C MET A 102 -3.63 -3.62 23.31
N LEU A 103 -3.36 -4.55 22.37
CA LEU A 103 -4.41 -5.31 21.70
C LEU A 103 -4.53 -6.70 22.32
N SER A 104 -5.76 -7.08 22.68
CA SER A 104 -6.07 -8.44 23.14
C SER A 104 -5.84 -9.46 22.01
N PRO A 105 -5.33 -10.67 22.29
CA PRO A 105 -5.28 -11.76 21.31
C PRO A 105 -6.61 -12.02 20.61
N ASP A 106 -7.74 -11.82 21.31
CA ASP A 106 -9.10 -12.02 20.76
C ASP A 106 -9.43 -11.00 19.66
N SER A 107 -8.74 -9.86 19.63
CA SER A 107 -8.93 -8.83 18.58
C SER A 107 -8.21 -9.16 17.26
N ARG A 108 -7.41 -10.24 17.23
CA ARG A 108 -6.59 -10.62 16.06
C ARG A 108 -7.42 -10.72 14.78
N ASP A 109 -8.61 -11.34 14.84
CA ASP A 109 -9.46 -11.48 13.67
C ASP A 109 -9.99 -10.14 13.16
N GLN A 110 -10.30 -9.21 14.07
CA GLN A 110 -10.72 -7.85 13.71
C GLN A 110 -9.56 -7.06 13.07
N VAL A 111 -8.35 -7.18 13.62
CA VAL A 111 -7.14 -6.58 13.05
C VAL A 111 -6.89 -7.15 11.65
N ARG A 112 -6.97 -8.48 11.50
CA ARG A 112 -6.81 -9.16 10.21
C ARG A 112 -7.81 -8.70 9.17
N ALA A 113 -9.10 -8.63 9.52
CA ALA A 113 -10.13 -8.14 8.63
C ALA A 113 -9.87 -6.68 8.21
N THR A 114 -9.39 -5.87 9.15
CA THR A 114 -9.06 -4.45 8.87
C THR A 114 -7.86 -4.33 7.95
N VAL A 115 -6.78 -5.08 8.20
CA VAL A 115 -5.60 -5.14 7.33
C VAL A 115 -5.97 -5.61 5.93
N GLY A 116 -6.74 -6.69 5.82
CA GLY A 116 -7.20 -7.22 4.53
C GLY A 116 -7.99 -6.18 3.72
N ARG A 117 -8.93 -5.47 4.35
CA ARG A 117 -9.64 -4.35 3.71
C ARG A 117 -8.71 -3.24 3.26
N LYS A 118 -7.72 -2.85 4.08
CA LYS A 118 -6.77 -1.80 3.70
C LYS A 118 -5.90 -2.21 2.51
N LEU A 119 -5.42 -3.45 2.46
CA LEU A 119 -4.66 -3.97 1.32
C LEU A 119 -5.52 -4.01 0.06
N ALA A 120 -6.77 -4.47 0.16
CA ALA A 120 -7.71 -4.45 -0.96
C ALA A 120 -7.99 -3.01 -1.46
N ASN A 121 -8.15 -2.05 -0.54
CA ASN A 121 -8.34 -0.65 -0.88
C ASN A 121 -7.11 -0.05 -1.57
N ILE A 122 -5.89 -0.39 -1.14
CA ILE A 122 -4.67 0.04 -1.84
C ILE A 122 -4.65 -0.50 -3.27
N SER A 123 -4.94 -1.80 -3.43
CA SER A 123 -5.04 -2.42 -4.76
C SER A 123 -6.09 -1.72 -5.64
N GLY A 124 -7.26 -1.41 -5.07
CA GLY A 124 -8.32 -0.64 -5.73
C GLY A 124 -7.90 0.78 -6.11
N SER A 125 -7.26 1.51 -5.21
CA SER A 125 -6.74 2.86 -5.49
C SER A 125 -5.72 2.86 -6.62
N ILE A 126 -4.81 1.88 -6.66
CA ILE A 126 -3.85 1.76 -7.77
C ILE A 126 -4.61 1.52 -9.07
N LYS A 127 -5.59 0.62 -9.09
CA LYS A 127 -6.42 0.34 -10.27
C LYS A 127 -7.17 1.57 -10.78
N GLU A 128 -7.70 2.41 -9.90
CA GLU A 128 -8.45 3.61 -10.25
C GLU A 128 -7.55 4.75 -10.73
N GLN A 129 -6.42 4.96 -10.07
CA GLN A 129 -5.52 6.10 -10.33
C GLN A 129 -4.52 5.83 -11.44
N ASP A 130 -4.04 4.58 -11.54
CA ASP A 130 -3.06 4.13 -12.52
C ASP A 130 -3.38 2.69 -12.99
N PRO A 131 -4.37 2.54 -13.88
CA PRO A 131 -4.79 1.22 -14.38
C PRO A 131 -3.68 0.50 -15.15
N GLU A 132 -2.70 1.23 -15.71
CA GLU A 132 -1.55 0.64 -16.39
C GLU A 132 -0.61 -0.02 -15.38
N ALA A 133 -0.24 0.68 -14.30
CA ALA A 133 0.56 0.09 -13.23
C ALA A 133 -0.14 -1.14 -12.61
N TYR A 134 -1.46 -1.07 -12.40
CA TYR A 134 -2.23 -2.22 -11.90
C TYR A 134 -2.13 -3.43 -12.84
N ALA A 135 -2.20 -3.21 -14.16
CA ALA A 135 -2.02 -4.27 -15.14
C ALA A 135 -0.58 -4.82 -15.12
N GLN A 136 0.43 -3.96 -15.05
CA GLN A 136 1.84 -4.36 -14.97
C GLN A 136 2.13 -5.23 -13.75
N MET A 137 1.53 -4.94 -12.59
CA MET A 137 1.68 -5.77 -11.38
C MET A 137 1.21 -7.21 -11.55
N GLY A 138 0.24 -7.47 -12.44
CA GLY A 138 -0.20 -8.81 -12.79
C GLY A 138 0.74 -9.54 -13.76
N LEU A 139 1.67 -8.83 -14.40
CA LEU A 139 2.67 -9.40 -15.30
C LEU A 139 4.01 -9.68 -14.60
N LEU A 140 4.29 -8.94 -13.52
CA LEU A 140 5.49 -9.13 -12.70
C LEU A 140 5.38 -10.39 -11.87
N GLN A 141 5.95 -11.48 -12.37
CA GLN A 141 6.06 -12.74 -11.66
C GLN A 141 7.19 -12.68 -10.62
N LEU A 142 6.90 -13.22 -9.45
CA LEU A 142 7.84 -13.41 -8.36
C LEU A 142 8.11 -14.89 -8.21
N ASN A 143 9.37 -15.25 -7.98
CA ASN A 143 9.68 -16.57 -7.46
C ASN A 143 9.53 -16.60 -5.93
N GLU A 144 9.47 -17.80 -5.35
CA GLU A 144 9.32 -17.98 -3.90
C GLU A 144 10.45 -17.33 -3.09
N VAL A 145 11.68 -17.29 -3.63
CA VAL A 145 12.83 -16.65 -2.95
C VAL A 145 12.63 -15.13 -2.85
N GLN A 146 12.13 -14.50 -3.90
CA GLN A 146 11.82 -13.06 -3.94
C GLN A 146 10.67 -12.73 -3.00
N LYS A 147 9.58 -13.52 -3.04
CA LYS A 147 8.46 -13.40 -2.09
C LYS A 147 8.93 -13.48 -0.65
N GLN A 148 9.71 -14.51 -0.33
CA GLN A 148 10.21 -14.70 1.02
C GLN A 148 11.15 -13.56 1.45
N SER A 149 11.94 -13.02 0.52
CA SER A 149 12.80 -11.85 0.78
C SER A 149 11.98 -10.61 1.15
N VAL A 150 10.88 -10.36 0.43
CA VAL A 150 9.93 -9.27 0.74
C VAL A 150 9.29 -9.51 2.11
N PHE A 151 8.84 -10.73 2.39
CA PHE A 151 8.22 -11.05 3.69
C PHE A 151 9.20 -10.89 4.85
N ASN A 152 10.45 -11.33 4.67
CA ASN A 152 11.50 -11.16 5.67
C ASN A 152 11.80 -9.67 5.92
N MET A 153 11.76 -8.83 4.88
CA MET A 153 11.91 -7.38 5.03
C MET A 153 10.73 -6.79 5.81
N ILE A 154 9.49 -7.11 5.44
CA ILE A 154 8.28 -6.62 6.12
C ILE A 154 8.26 -7.06 7.59
N LYS A 155 8.69 -8.28 7.89
CA LYS A 155 8.77 -8.79 9.26
C LYS A 155 9.68 -7.94 10.16
N LYS A 156 10.71 -7.28 9.63
CA LYS A 156 11.57 -6.39 10.43
C LYS A 156 10.82 -5.19 11.02
N TYR A 157 9.72 -4.77 10.39
CA TYR A 157 8.87 -3.70 10.91
C TYR A 157 8.01 -4.12 12.11
N SER A 158 8.03 -5.40 12.51
CA SER A 158 7.41 -5.84 13.76
C SER A 158 8.26 -5.53 15.00
N ASP A 159 9.53 -5.14 14.83
CA ASP A 159 10.41 -4.79 15.95
C ASP A 159 10.00 -3.42 16.50
N SER A 160 9.49 -3.40 17.74
CA SER A 160 9.06 -2.17 18.43
C SER A 160 10.19 -1.15 18.59
N ARG A 161 11.46 -1.56 18.45
CA ARG A 161 12.60 -0.63 18.49
C ARG A 161 12.79 0.17 17.20
N MET A 162 12.13 -0.21 16.11
CA MET A 162 12.22 0.51 14.81
C MET A 162 11.27 1.72 14.74
N ILE A 163 10.36 1.87 15.69
CA ILE A 163 9.32 2.91 15.75
C ILE A 163 9.48 3.85 16.96
N ALA A 164 10.54 3.68 17.75
CA ALA A 164 10.86 4.48 18.92
C ALA A 164 11.77 5.67 18.60
#